data_AF-A0A0G0QRL5-F1
#
_entry.id   AF-A0A0G0QRL5-F1
#
_cell.length_a   1.000
_cell.length_b   1.000
_cell.length_c   1.000
_cell.angle_alpha   90.00
_cell.angle_beta   90.00
_cell.angle_gamma   90.00
#
_symmetry.space_group_name_H-M   'P 1'
#
loop_
_entity.id
_entity.type
_entity.pdbx_description
1 polymer ?
#
loop_
_entity_poly.entity_id
_entity_poly.type
_entity_poly.pdbx_seq_one_letter_code
_entity_poly.pdbx_strand_id
1 'polypeptide(L)'
;MFFSLRNFINAVELDIVKIKDIPKIDRPRERFLKKGSRALSKSDLLAILLGSGIKGKNVKKLSQQIIQKYDRDFLNLTVDDLKKVSGIGEVKALQIVSAISLVKRYYEDEKSSETVIKNSQDVLSLTYDLRDKKKENLVCLYLNARNSLLKKEVISIGLLDKTLLHPREIFYPAVELNAASVILVHNHPTGDPSPSEKDIQVVEKIAQAGEIMGIAVIDFIIISENGHYSFYDKLKKQNKEFNYVAEGTQGTLFELLEVEKPVYGINISKIDKHYFQPIKSTKGYFQLQNRRYLGNKYKLLGFIEDIISEKCGKINSFCDIFAGTGVVGERFNNPETKIISNDFLSANYVCLRAFLETNQDIKEKISEKIDYLNKLIPEENYFSKNFGGTYFSRENAKKIGTIRQEIEKISENDTEKNILLCSLLYAMDKVANTVGHYDAFRKDLDTLQPTKLLIPEIDYLNNKNNEIYKEDANILIRKISCDVLYIDPPYNSRQYSDAYHLMENLTEWKKPEVVGVAKKMDRSHIKSSYCLKNATQAFEDLIENAKCKHILLSYNNTGDSGDGRSNARIKDSDIIRILKNKGELEIFEKDYKAFTTGKSNNDNNIERIFYCKVTK
;
A
#
# COMPACT_ATOMS: atom_id res chain seq x y z
N MET A 1 -57.12 62.82 5.19
CA MET A 1 -56.46 63.81 4.32
C MET A 1 -55.94 64.99 5.14
N PHE A 2 -55.24 64.72 6.24
CA PHE A 2 -54.38 65.71 6.90
C PHE A 2 -53.04 65.04 7.20
N PHE A 3 -52.08 65.34 6.32
CA PHE A 3 -50.66 65.47 6.62
C PHE A 3 -49.97 64.14 7.06
N SER A 4 -49.60 63.19 6.19
CA SER A 4 -49.05 63.28 4.83
C SER A 4 -47.92 64.31 4.61
N LEU A 5 -47.72 65.25 5.54
CA LEU A 5 -46.56 66.13 5.56
C LEU A 5 -45.54 65.68 6.60
N ARG A 6 -45.93 64.93 7.65
CA ARG A 6 -44.95 64.50 8.67
C ARG A 6 -43.86 63.59 8.11
N ASN A 7 -44.21 62.74 7.13
CA ASN A 7 -43.24 61.85 6.48
C ASN A 7 -42.52 62.50 5.29
N PHE A 8 -43.11 63.51 4.65
CA PHE A 8 -42.44 64.28 3.60
C PHE A 8 -41.48 65.33 4.19
N ILE A 9 -41.82 65.92 5.34
CA ILE A 9 -40.94 66.80 6.12
C ILE A 9 -39.75 66.00 6.66
N ASN A 10 -39.95 64.78 7.19
CA ASN A 10 -38.84 63.94 7.68
C ASN A 10 -37.85 63.51 6.58
N ALA A 11 -38.31 63.30 5.34
CA ALA A 11 -37.42 62.91 4.24
C ALA A 11 -36.59 64.09 3.69
N VAL A 12 -37.17 65.30 3.70
CA VAL A 12 -36.52 66.54 3.22
C VAL A 12 -35.65 67.20 4.31
N GLU A 13 -35.96 67.05 5.60
CA GLU A 13 -35.10 67.53 6.70
C GLU A 13 -33.77 66.76 6.82
N LEU A 14 -33.73 65.50 6.40
CA LEU A 14 -32.55 64.64 6.54
C LEU A 14 -31.37 64.99 5.61
N ASP A 15 -31.54 65.91 4.65
CA ASP A 15 -30.45 66.35 3.77
C ASP A 15 -29.56 67.46 4.36
N ILE A 16 -29.98 68.10 5.46
CA ILE A 16 -29.25 69.25 6.05
C ILE A 16 -28.79 69.00 7.49
N VAL A 17 -29.34 67.99 8.18
CA VAL A 17 -29.00 67.66 9.58
C VAL A 17 -27.57 67.12 9.66
N LYS A 18 -26.66 67.90 10.26
CA LYS A 18 -25.30 67.46 10.56
C LYS A 18 -25.40 66.41 11.66
N ILE A 19 -24.44 65.48 11.71
CA ILE A 19 -24.39 64.45 12.79
C ILE A 19 -24.44 65.11 14.19
N LYS A 20 -23.99 66.37 14.29
CA LYS A 20 -24.03 67.20 15.51
C LYS A 20 -25.45 67.58 15.98
N ASP A 21 -26.47 67.40 15.15
CA ASP A 21 -27.85 67.78 15.43
C ASP A 21 -28.71 66.56 15.84
N ILE A 22 -28.16 65.35 15.67
CA ILE A 22 -28.72 64.12 16.25
C ILE A 22 -28.42 64.16 17.77
N PRO A 23 -29.40 63.86 18.65
CA PRO A 23 -29.16 63.73 20.08
C PRO A 23 -27.93 62.87 20.34
N LYS A 24 -27.02 63.29 21.23
CA LYS A 24 -25.76 62.58 21.47
C LYS A 24 -26.00 61.09 21.72
N ILE A 25 -27.10 60.73 22.38
CA ILE A 25 -27.45 59.34 22.70
C ILE A 25 -27.84 58.48 21.48
N ASP A 26 -28.20 59.11 20.36
CA ASP A 26 -28.71 58.44 19.16
C ASP A 26 -27.68 58.38 18.02
N ARG A 27 -26.53 59.01 18.20
CA ARG A 27 -25.42 58.96 17.24
C ARG A 27 -24.76 57.57 17.25
N PRO A 28 -24.32 57.06 16.08
CA PRO A 28 -23.77 55.70 16.00
C PRO A 28 -22.64 55.42 17.00
N ARG A 29 -21.64 56.30 17.14
CA ARG A 29 -20.49 56.06 18.05
C ARG A 29 -20.93 55.98 19.51
N GLU A 30 -21.72 56.95 19.94
CA GLU A 30 -22.21 57.06 21.31
C GLU A 30 -23.18 55.93 21.66
N ARG A 31 -24.03 55.51 20.70
CA ARG A 31 -24.86 54.29 20.84
C ARG A 31 -24.01 53.04 20.97
N PHE A 32 -22.96 52.91 20.17
CA PHE A 32 -22.05 51.77 20.23
C PHE A 32 -21.39 51.68 21.60
N LEU A 33 -20.91 52.80 22.14
CA LEU A 33 -20.30 52.86 23.47
C LEU A 33 -21.30 52.56 24.61
N LYS A 34 -22.56 53.01 24.49
CA LYS A 34 -23.54 52.84 25.57
C LYS A 34 -24.30 51.51 25.54
N LYS A 35 -24.62 50.99 24.35
CA LYS A 35 -25.52 49.82 24.15
C LYS A 35 -24.84 48.65 23.41
N GLY A 36 -23.59 48.80 23.00
CA GLY A 36 -22.84 47.80 22.26
C GLY A 36 -23.23 47.71 20.77
N SER A 37 -22.48 46.88 20.03
CA SER A 37 -22.62 46.71 18.58
C SER A 37 -23.99 46.20 18.12
N ARG A 38 -24.65 45.35 18.92
CA ARG A 38 -25.95 44.74 18.62
C ARG A 38 -27.11 45.75 18.51
N ALA A 39 -26.93 46.96 19.06
CA ALA A 39 -27.93 48.02 18.99
C ALA A 39 -27.83 48.87 17.70
N LEU A 40 -26.94 48.54 16.76
CA LEU A 40 -26.68 49.30 15.53
C LEU A 40 -27.05 48.51 14.27
N SER A 41 -27.53 49.21 13.25
CA SER A 41 -27.73 48.61 11.92
C SER A 41 -26.41 48.46 11.16
N LYS A 42 -26.38 47.64 10.10
CA LYS A 42 -25.23 47.52 9.17
C LYS A 42 -24.75 48.89 8.69
N SER A 43 -25.69 49.78 8.36
CA SER A 43 -25.38 51.14 7.91
C SER A 43 -24.81 52.04 9.02
N ASP A 44 -25.22 51.85 10.28
CA ASP A 44 -24.68 52.62 11.40
C ASP A 44 -23.24 52.19 11.74
N LEU A 45 -22.94 50.89 11.63
CA LEU A 45 -21.58 50.37 11.80
C LEU A 45 -20.64 50.89 10.70
N LEU A 46 -21.09 50.87 9.45
CA LEU A 46 -20.32 51.42 8.33
C LEU A 46 -20.13 52.95 8.47
N ALA A 47 -21.11 53.66 9.03
CA ALA A 47 -21.01 55.09 9.30
C ALA A 47 -19.92 55.41 10.35
N ILE A 48 -19.75 54.57 11.35
CA ILE A 48 -18.68 54.71 12.35
C ILE A 48 -17.31 54.56 11.69
N LEU A 49 -17.15 53.53 10.84
CA LEU A 49 -15.90 53.24 10.12
C LEU A 49 -15.50 54.40 9.20
N LEU A 50 -16.44 54.89 8.38
CA LEU A 50 -16.19 56.03 7.48
C LEU A 50 -15.84 57.31 8.23
N GLY A 51 -16.37 57.48 9.45
CA GLY A 51 -16.10 58.59 10.37
C GLY A 51 -16.70 59.94 9.97
N SER A 52 -16.73 60.25 8.68
CA SER A 52 -17.27 61.49 8.12
C SER A 52 -17.96 61.25 6.78
N GLY A 53 -18.95 62.10 6.49
CA GLY A 53 -19.63 62.10 5.19
C GLY A 53 -18.77 62.71 4.09
N ILE A 54 -19.42 63.07 2.99
CA ILE A 54 -18.82 63.77 1.86
C ILE A 54 -19.55 65.11 1.68
N LYS A 55 -19.00 66.01 0.86
CA LYS A 55 -19.65 67.29 0.58
C LYS A 55 -21.06 67.04 0.02
N GLY A 56 -22.09 67.55 0.70
CA GLY A 56 -23.50 67.37 0.32
C GLY A 56 -24.17 66.07 0.78
N LYS A 57 -23.48 65.15 1.45
CA LYS A 57 -24.10 63.90 1.95
C LYS A 57 -23.53 63.47 3.30
N ASN A 58 -24.41 63.35 4.30
CA ASN A 58 -23.99 62.91 5.63
C ASN A 58 -23.54 61.43 5.63
N VAL A 59 -22.72 61.06 6.61
CA VAL A 59 -22.10 59.71 6.66
C VAL A 59 -23.14 58.60 6.72
N LYS A 60 -24.28 58.84 7.39
CA LYS A 60 -25.34 57.84 7.55
C LYS A 60 -26.04 57.53 6.23
N LYS A 61 -26.41 58.55 5.45
CA LYS A 61 -26.98 58.39 4.10
C LYS A 61 -25.97 57.78 3.14
N LEU A 62 -24.68 58.14 3.26
CA LEU A 62 -23.62 57.54 2.45
C LEU A 62 -23.49 56.05 2.74
N SER A 63 -23.43 55.66 4.02
CA SER A 63 -23.38 54.25 4.43
C SER A 63 -24.61 53.45 4.01
N GLN A 64 -25.81 54.03 4.12
CA GLN A 64 -27.03 53.39 3.62
C GLN A 64 -26.98 53.14 2.11
N GLN A 65 -26.49 54.11 1.32
CA GLN A 65 -26.35 53.93 -0.12
C GLN A 65 -25.38 52.79 -0.46
N ILE A 66 -24.24 52.70 0.22
CA ILE A 66 -23.26 51.63 -0.03
C ILE A 66 -23.88 50.27 0.31
N ILE A 67 -24.52 50.15 1.48
CA ILE A 67 -25.16 48.90 1.91
C ILE A 67 -26.27 48.51 0.93
N GLN A 68 -27.11 49.43 0.48
CA GLN A 68 -28.16 49.13 -0.50
C GLN A 68 -27.61 48.71 -1.86
N LYS A 69 -26.56 49.38 -2.33
CA LYS A 69 -25.98 49.10 -3.65
C LYS A 69 -25.27 47.74 -3.71
N TYR A 70 -24.69 47.30 -2.59
CA TYR A 70 -23.82 46.12 -2.54
C TYR A 70 -24.26 45.08 -1.49
N ASP A 71 -25.52 45.04 -1.04
CA ASP A 71 -25.94 44.25 0.14
C ASP A 71 -25.51 42.77 0.09
N ARG A 72 -25.70 42.10 -1.06
CA ARG A 72 -25.32 40.69 -1.24
C ARG A 72 -23.82 40.47 -1.44
N ASP A 73 -23.15 41.40 -2.13
CA ASP A 73 -21.73 41.29 -2.48
C ASP A 73 -20.81 42.10 -1.56
N PHE A 74 -21.33 42.60 -0.43
CA PHE A 74 -20.64 43.56 0.42
C PHE A 74 -19.29 43.02 0.91
N LEU A 75 -19.22 41.72 1.24
CA LEU A 75 -18.01 41.07 1.71
C LEU A 75 -16.95 40.90 0.61
N ASN A 76 -17.31 41.01 -0.66
CA ASN A 76 -16.41 40.80 -1.80
C ASN A 76 -16.01 42.11 -2.50
N LEU A 77 -16.30 43.25 -1.87
CA LEU A 77 -15.97 44.56 -2.42
C LEU A 77 -14.47 44.77 -2.56
N THR A 78 -14.07 45.25 -3.73
CA THR A 78 -12.72 45.74 -3.97
C THR A 78 -12.62 47.25 -3.75
N VAL A 79 -11.39 47.76 -3.68
CA VAL A 79 -11.15 49.21 -3.57
C VAL A 79 -11.74 49.94 -4.78
N ASP A 80 -11.62 49.38 -5.97
CA ASP A 80 -12.12 49.96 -7.20
C ASP A 80 -13.65 49.98 -7.25
N ASP A 81 -14.33 48.99 -6.68
CA ASP A 81 -15.79 48.99 -6.59
C ASP A 81 -16.32 50.11 -5.71
N LEU A 82 -15.65 50.39 -4.60
CA LEU A 82 -16.01 51.49 -3.71
C LEU A 82 -15.65 52.87 -4.29
N LYS A 83 -14.56 52.98 -5.07
CA LYS A 83 -14.21 54.22 -5.79
C LYS A 83 -15.26 54.63 -6.83
N LYS A 84 -16.07 53.69 -7.32
CA LYS A 84 -17.24 53.99 -8.20
C LYS A 84 -18.38 54.68 -7.45
N VAL A 85 -18.34 54.79 -6.11
CA VAL A 85 -19.32 55.53 -5.33
C VAL A 85 -18.86 56.98 -5.20
N SER A 86 -19.64 57.91 -5.75
CA SER A 86 -19.33 59.34 -5.74
C SER A 86 -19.00 59.84 -4.32
N GLY A 87 -17.81 60.42 -4.17
CA GLY A 87 -17.27 60.95 -2.92
C GLY A 87 -16.46 59.98 -2.05
N ILE A 88 -16.35 58.70 -2.43
CA ILE A 88 -15.42 57.76 -1.76
C ILE A 88 -14.08 57.77 -2.49
N GLY A 89 -13.10 58.45 -1.89
CA GLY A 89 -11.71 58.39 -2.32
C GLY A 89 -11.01 57.11 -1.85
N GLU A 90 -9.80 56.91 -2.37
CA GLU A 90 -8.98 55.72 -2.14
C GLU A 90 -8.78 55.39 -0.65
N VAL A 91 -8.53 56.39 0.19
CA VAL A 91 -8.35 56.22 1.63
C VAL A 91 -9.59 55.60 2.31
N LYS A 92 -10.79 56.11 2.00
CA LYS A 92 -12.05 55.60 2.59
C LYS A 92 -12.41 54.22 2.03
N ALA A 93 -12.11 53.97 0.75
CA ALA A 93 -12.30 52.67 0.13
C ALA A 93 -11.39 51.60 0.77
N LEU A 94 -10.10 51.90 0.91
CA LEU A 94 -9.12 51.00 1.53
C LEU A 94 -9.53 50.67 2.97
N GLN A 95 -9.97 51.66 3.75
CA GLN A 95 -10.41 51.44 5.13
C GLN A 95 -11.55 50.41 5.26
N ILE A 96 -12.55 50.47 4.37
CA ILE A 96 -13.66 49.51 4.38
C ILE A 96 -13.18 48.12 3.94
N VAL A 97 -12.43 48.04 2.84
CA VAL A 97 -11.93 46.77 2.31
C VAL A 97 -11.01 46.09 3.32
N SER A 98 -10.11 46.84 3.97
CA SER A 98 -9.24 46.29 5.02
C SER A 98 -10.03 45.77 6.21
N ALA A 99 -11.10 46.44 6.64
CA ALA A 99 -11.96 45.95 7.71
C ALA A 99 -12.67 44.64 7.33
N ILE A 100 -13.16 44.55 6.09
CA ILE A 100 -13.78 43.33 5.56
C ILE A 100 -12.75 42.20 5.47
N SER A 101 -11.56 42.46 4.92
CA SER A 101 -10.48 41.48 4.81
C SER A 101 -10.01 40.99 6.18
N LEU A 102 -9.96 41.87 7.19
CA LEU A 102 -9.60 41.50 8.55
C LEU A 102 -10.65 40.55 9.16
N VAL A 103 -11.94 40.89 9.01
CA VAL A 103 -13.03 40.02 9.45
C VAL A 103 -13.00 38.68 8.72
N LYS A 104 -12.76 38.67 7.40
CA LYS A 104 -12.59 37.43 6.63
C LYS A 104 -11.44 36.57 7.16
N ARG A 105 -10.29 37.16 7.45
CA ARG A 105 -9.15 36.45 8.06
C ARG A 105 -9.51 35.88 9.43
N TYR A 106 -10.18 36.64 10.29
CA TYR A 106 -10.65 36.11 11.58
C TYR A 106 -11.71 35.01 11.43
N TYR A 107 -12.58 35.04 10.42
CA TYR A 107 -13.50 33.94 10.13
C TYR A 107 -12.80 32.72 9.54
N GLU A 108 -11.76 32.93 8.73
CA GLU A 108 -10.88 31.89 8.22
C GLU A 108 -10.06 31.27 9.36
N ASP A 109 -9.66 32.07 10.36
CA ASP A 109 -8.98 31.65 11.58
C ASP A 109 -9.94 31.01 12.60
N GLU A 110 -11.20 31.45 12.73
CA GLU A 110 -12.22 30.79 13.57
C GLU A 110 -12.71 29.46 12.99
N LYS A 111 -12.62 29.26 11.67
CA LYS A 111 -12.74 27.94 11.04
C LYS A 111 -11.63 26.96 11.50
N SER A 112 -10.60 27.42 12.20
CA SER A 112 -9.52 26.57 12.72
C SER A 112 -9.85 25.81 14.02
N SER A 113 -11.03 25.99 14.64
CA SER A 113 -11.56 25.03 15.62
C SER A 113 -12.64 24.15 14.98
N GLU A 114 -12.23 23.35 13.99
CA GLU A 114 -13.04 22.22 13.53
C GLU A 114 -13.39 21.35 14.76
N THR A 115 -14.68 21.12 15.01
CA THR A 115 -15.09 20.15 16.04
C THR A 115 -14.84 18.75 15.46
N VAL A 116 -13.60 18.29 15.59
CA VAL A 116 -13.16 16.96 15.14
C VAL A 116 -13.68 15.91 16.11
N ILE A 117 -14.49 14.99 15.60
CA ILE A 117 -14.99 13.85 16.36
C ILE A 117 -13.94 12.73 16.28
N LYS A 118 -13.31 12.40 17.40
CA LYS A 118 -12.22 11.42 17.50
C LYS A 118 -12.64 10.11 18.15
N ASN A 119 -13.81 10.09 18.79
CA ASN A 119 -14.37 8.92 19.46
C ASN A 119 -15.86 9.17 19.81
N SER A 120 -16.52 8.14 20.34
CA SER A 120 -17.92 8.21 20.76
C SER A 120 -18.18 9.22 21.89
N GLN A 121 -17.21 9.54 22.76
CA GLN A 121 -17.39 10.54 23.82
C GLN A 121 -17.55 11.96 23.26
N ASP A 122 -16.88 12.26 22.16
CA ASP A 122 -17.06 13.55 21.47
C ASP A 122 -18.49 13.66 20.91
N VAL A 123 -19.02 12.56 20.34
CA VAL A 123 -20.41 12.47 19.87
C VAL A 123 -21.38 12.70 21.04
N LEU A 124 -21.19 11.98 22.15
CA LEU A 124 -22.03 12.11 23.35
C LEU A 124 -22.03 13.53 23.91
N SER A 125 -20.89 14.21 23.88
CA SER A 125 -20.75 15.59 24.33
C SER A 125 -21.57 16.55 23.44
N LEU A 126 -21.58 16.31 22.12
CA LEU A 126 -22.34 17.09 21.15
C LEU A 126 -23.84 16.78 21.18
N THR A 127 -24.25 15.63 21.70
CA THR A 127 -25.65 15.19 21.78
C THR A 127 -26.17 15.05 23.21
N TYR A 128 -25.50 15.68 24.18
CA TYR A 128 -25.89 15.61 25.60
C TYR A 128 -27.35 16.04 25.84
N ASP A 129 -27.84 17.01 25.07
CA ASP A 129 -29.20 17.54 25.11
C ASP A 129 -30.30 16.51 24.77
N LEU A 130 -29.95 15.36 24.22
CA LEU A 130 -30.89 14.31 23.85
C LEU A 130 -31.14 13.30 24.99
N ARG A 131 -30.25 13.20 25.98
CA ARG A 131 -30.34 12.19 27.05
C ARG A 131 -31.63 12.33 27.87
N ASP A 132 -32.04 13.56 28.15
CA ASP A 132 -33.18 13.86 29.03
C ASP A 132 -34.51 14.04 28.25
N LYS A 133 -34.50 13.77 26.93
CA LYS A 133 -35.70 13.94 26.12
C LYS A 133 -36.68 12.80 26.35
N LYS A 134 -37.89 13.16 26.79
CA LYS A 134 -39.03 12.24 27.01
C LYS A 134 -39.59 11.58 25.74
N LYS A 135 -39.21 12.08 24.56
CA LYS A 135 -39.57 11.50 23.26
C LYS A 135 -38.32 10.92 22.62
N GLU A 136 -38.49 9.84 21.86
CA GLU A 136 -37.47 9.31 20.97
C GLU A 136 -37.11 10.34 19.89
N ASN A 137 -35.81 10.55 19.67
CA ASN A 137 -35.25 11.40 18.62
C ASN A 137 -34.19 10.60 17.89
N LEU A 138 -34.10 10.82 16.59
CA LEU A 138 -32.96 10.40 15.78
C LEU A 138 -32.25 11.64 15.27
N VAL A 139 -30.95 11.73 15.53
CA VAL A 139 -30.11 12.86 15.15
C VAL A 139 -28.96 12.37 14.28
N CYS A 140 -28.65 13.12 13.21
CA CYS A 140 -27.52 12.85 12.34
C CYS A 140 -26.45 13.95 12.52
N LEU A 141 -25.21 13.52 12.67
CA LEU A 141 -24.01 14.35 12.61
C LEU A 141 -23.34 14.14 11.25
N TYR A 142 -23.29 15.17 10.44
CA TYR A 142 -22.65 15.16 9.12
C TYR A 142 -21.20 15.58 9.26
N LEU A 143 -20.26 14.78 8.76
CA LEU A 143 -18.83 15.00 8.94
C LEU A 143 -18.11 15.17 7.61
N ASN A 144 -17.04 15.98 7.61
CA ASN A 144 -16.12 16.07 6.48
C ASN A 144 -15.09 14.91 6.49
N ALA A 145 -14.22 14.86 5.48
CA ALA A 145 -13.19 13.82 5.34
C ALA A 145 -12.14 13.80 6.48
N ARG A 146 -12.13 14.79 7.37
CA ARG A 146 -11.29 14.84 8.58
C ARG A 146 -12.08 14.51 9.86
N ASN A 147 -13.28 13.94 9.72
CA ASN A 147 -14.24 13.71 10.80
C ASN A 147 -14.63 14.97 11.59
N SER A 148 -14.59 16.14 10.93
CA SER A 148 -15.03 17.39 11.54
C SER A 148 -16.52 17.59 11.31
N LEU A 149 -17.24 17.99 12.37
CA LEU A 149 -18.67 18.24 12.32
C LEU A 149 -19.01 19.39 11.36
N LEU A 150 -19.73 19.08 10.29
CA LEU A 150 -20.32 20.04 9.35
C LEU A 150 -21.67 20.55 9.86
N LYS A 151 -22.53 19.63 10.31
CA LYS A 151 -23.89 19.95 10.79
C LYS A 151 -24.42 18.85 11.72
N LYS A 152 -25.19 19.25 12.73
CA LYS A 152 -26.04 18.36 13.56
C LYS A 152 -27.50 18.61 13.19
N GLU A 153 -28.25 17.55 12.88
CA GLU A 153 -29.64 17.66 12.41
C GLU A 153 -30.54 16.61 13.06
N VAL A 154 -31.76 17.01 13.43
CA VAL A 154 -32.77 16.07 13.94
C VAL A 154 -33.54 15.51 12.75
N ILE A 155 -33.43 14.20 12.54
CA ILE A 155 -34.05 13.47 11.42
C ILE A 155 -35.49 13.07 11.77
N SER A 156 -35.74 12.67 13.01
CA SER A 156 -37.07 12.23 13.46
C SER A 156 -37.29 12.51 14.95
N ILE A 157 -38.55 12.73 15.34
CA ILE A 157 -39.02 12.88 16.73
C ILE A 157 -40.31 12.06 16.90
N GLY A 158 -40.30 11.05 17.78
CA GLY A 158 -41.45 10.15 18.03
C GLY A 158 -41.07 8.66 17.93
N LEU A 159 -42.05 7.77 18.15
CA LEU A 159 -41.85 6.31 18.06
C LEU A 159 -41.32 5.92 16.67
N LEU A 160 -40.18 5.23 16.63
CA LEU A 160 -39.62 4.64 15.40
C LEU A 160 -40.50 3.49 14.87
N ASP A 161 -41.57 3.83 14.14
CA ASP A 161 -42.33 2.86 13.35
C ASP A 161 -41.69 2.63 11.97
N LYS A 162 -41.76 1.37 11.50
CA LYS A 162 -41.05 0.80 10.33
C LYS A 162 -41.22 1.55 8.99
N THR A 163 -42.12 2.53 8.91
CA THR A 163 -42.53 3.22 7.67
C THR A 163 -41.96 4.63 7.50
N LEU A 164 -41.36 5.25 8.53
CA LEU A 164 -41.07 6.69 8.50
C LEU A 164 -39.59 7.08 8.32
N LEU A 165 -38.64 6.19 8.58
CA LEU A 165 -37.22 6.50 8.39
C LEU A 165 -36.69 5.97 7.06
N HIS A 166 -36.74 6.83 6.04
CA HIS A 166 -36.18 6.51 4.72
C HIS A 166 -34.72 6.97 4.66
N PRO A 167 -33.78 6.16 4.14
CA PRO A 167 -32.38 6.58 3.99
C PRO A 167 -32.16 7.92 3.27
N ARG A 168 -33.10 8.32 2.40
CA ARG A 168 -33.05 9.59 1.66
C ARG A 168 -33.04 10.79 2.61
N GLU A 169 -33.73 10.70 3.75
CA GLU A 169 -33.79 11.80 4.74
C GLU A 169 -32.45 12.00 5.44
N ILE A 170 -31.61 10.96 5.46
CA ILE A 170 -30.26 11.01 6.04
C ILE A 170 -29.25 11.44 4.98
N PHE A 171 -29.30 10.83 3.78
CA PHE A 171 -28.27 11.03 2.76
C PHE A 171 -28.51 12.22 1.84
N TYR A 172 -29.75 12.72 1.67
CA TYR A 172 -29.99 13.94 0.90
C TYR A 172 -29.26 15.16 1.51
N PRO A 173 -29.38 15.45 2.83
CA PRO A 173 -28.59 16.51 3.44
C PRO A 173 -27.08 16.20 3.46
N ALA A 174 -26.70 14.92 3.55
CA ALA A 174 -25.29 14.52 3.51
C ALA A 174 -24.62 14.93 2.19
N VAL A 175 -25.31 14.69 1.07
CA VAL A 175 -24.86 15.08 -0.27
C VAL A 175 -24.80 16.61 -0.40
N GLU A 176 -25.84 17.33 0.05
CA GLU A 176 -25.87 18.81 -0.01
C GLU A 176 -24.71 19.45 0.78
N LEU A 177 -24.33 18.85 1.90
CA LEU A 177 -23.24 19.32 2.75
C LEU A 177 -21.84 18.86 2.28
N ASN A 178 -21.75 18.04 1.23
CA ASN A 178 -20.53 17.32 0.84
C ASN A 178 -19.92 16.54 2.01
N ALA A 179 -20.78 15.89 2.80
CA ALA A 179 -20.35 15.06 3.91
C ALA A 179 -19.61 13.82 3.38
N ALA A 180 -18.44 13.54 3.95
CA ALA A 180 -17.72 12.30 3.67
C ALA A 180 -18.30 11.12 4.46
N SER A 181 -18.92 11.40 5.60
CA SER A 181 -19.47 10.39 6.50
C SER A 181 -20.53 10.97 7.42
N VAL A 182 -21.28 10.08 8.08
CA VAL A 182 -22.32 10.41 9.04
C VAL A 182 -22.21 9.58 10.33
N ILE A 183 -22.65 10.16 11.44
CA ILE A 183 -22.89 9.44 12.71
C ILE A 183 -24.33 9.67 13.12
N LEU A 184 -25.04 8.60 13.44
CA LEU A 184 -26.43 8.67 13.91
C LEU A 184 -26.49 8.49 15.41
N VAL A 185 -27.40 9.22 16.07
CA VAL A 185 -27.63 9.16 17.51
C VAL A 185 -29.12 9.02 17.78
N HIS A 186 -29.48 7.99 18.53
CA HIS A 186 -30.86 7.68 18.90
C HIS A 186 -31.02 7.68 20.42
N ASN A 187 -31.98 8.42 20.98
CA ASN A 187 -32.24 8.39 22.42
C ASN A 187 -33.37 7.43 22.81
N HIS A 188 -33.13 6.61 23.84
CA HIS A 188 -34.12 5.74 24.48
C HIS A 188 -34.64 6.37 25.79
N PRO A 189 -35.91 6.83 25.83
CA PRO A 189 -36.50 7.41 27.04
C PRO A 189 -36.70 6.40 28.19
N THR A 190 -36.60 5.10 27.91
CA THR A 190 -36.79 4.00 28.89
C THR A 190 -35.60 3.80 29.83
N GLY A 191 -34.47 4.46 29.57
CA GLY A 191 -33.27 4.37 30.40
C GLY A 191 -32.31 3.23 30.03
N ASP A 192 -32.68 2.30 29.14
CA ASP A 192 -31.81 1.20 28.67
C ASP A 192 -31.19 1.54 27.30
N PRO A 193 -29.84 1.60 27.18
CA PRO A 193 -29.19 1.87 25.90
C PRO A 193 -29.05 0.64 25.00
N SER A 194 -29.53 -0.54 25.41
CA SER A 194 -29.43 -1.77 24.62
C SER A 194 -30.22 -1.66 23.30
N PRO A 195 -29.65 -2.12 22.17
CA PRO A 195 -30.32 -2.02 20.88
C PRO A 195 -31.50 -2.98 20.78
N SER A 196 -32.62 -2.49 20.27
CA SER A 196 -33.74 -3.34 19.88
C SER A 196 -33.44 -4.03 18.53
N GLU A 197 -34.19 -5.09 18.21
CA GLU A 197 -34.14 -5.70 16.87
C GLU A 197 -34.42 -4.69 15.75
N LYS A 198 -35.23 -3.66 16.04
CA LYS A 198 -35.54 -2.59 15.11
C LYS A 198 -34.32 -1.69 14.86
N ASP A 199 -33.59 -1.34 15.92
CA ASP A 199 -32.36 -0.54 15.79
C ASP A 199 -31.33 -1.27 14.93
N ILE A 200 -31.18 -2.57 15.15
CA ILE A 200 -30.28 -3.41 14.35
C ILE A 200 -30.67 -3.37 12.85
N GLN A 201 -31.96 -3.54 12.54
CA GLN A 201 -32.46 -3.48 11.15
C GLN A 201 -32.28 -2.10 10.51
N VAL A 202 -32.46 -1.03 11.29
CA VAL A 202 -32.27 0.35 10.83
C VAL A 202 -30.80 0.61 10.51
N VAL A 203 -29.90 0.23 11.41
CA VAL A 203 -28.45 0.35 11.23
C VAL A 203 -28.00 -0.38 9.97
N GLU A 204 -28.46 -1.62 9.76
CA GLU A 204 -28.09 -2.42 8.58
C GLU A 204 -28.56 -1.79 7.27
N LYS A 205 -29.80 -1.31 7.21
CA LYS A 205 -30.35 -0.64 6.02
C LYS A 205 -29.65 0.68 5.70
N ILE A 206 -29.32 1.47 6.73
CA ILE A 206 -28.66 2.77 6.53
C ILE A 206 -27.19 2.57 6.17
N ALA A 207 -26.50 1.58 6.75
CA ALA A 207 -25.15 1.22 6.36
C ALA A 207 -25.05 0.82 4.88
N GLN A 208 -25.96 -0.04 4.40
CA GLN A 208 -26.05 -0.41 2.98
C GLN A 208 -26.32 0.79 2.07
N ALA A 209 -27.23 1.68 2.48
CA ALA A 209 -27.51 2.89 1.71
C ALA A 209 -26.31 3.85 1.69
N GLY A 210 -25.57 3.97 2.80
CA GLY A 210 -24.35 4.79 2.87
C GLY A 210 -23.23 4.25 1.99
N GLU A 211 -23.07 2.93 1.94
CA GLU A 211 -22.16 2.27 1.00
C GLU A 211 -22.50 2.64 -0.44
N ILE A 212 -23.75 2.40 -0.90
CA ILE A 212 -24.19 2.74 -2.26
C ILE A 212 -23.98 4.22 -2.59
N MET A 213 -24.22 5.11 -1.63
CA MET A 213 -24.11 6.56 -1.82
C MET A 213 -22.67 7.08 -1.72
N GLY A 214 -21.71 6.26 -1.31
CA GLY A 214 -20.33 6.68 -1.04
C GLY A 214 -20.18 7.60 0.19
N ILE A 215 -21.10 7.50 1.15
CA ILE A 215 -21.11 8.29 2.40
C ILE A 215 -21.17 7.32 3.57
N ALA A 216 -20.03 7.09 4.21
CA ALA A 216 -19.91 6.06 5.24
C ALA A 216 -20.70 6.40 6.50
N VAL A 217 -21.37 5.40 7.08
CA VAL A 217 -21.96 5.49 8.42
C VAL A 217 -20.92 5.02 9.43
N ILE A 218 -20.27 5.96 10.12
CA ILE A 218 -19.16 5.66 11.04
C ILE A 218 -19.69 4.95 12.29
N ASP A 219 -20.77 5.47 12.88
CA ASP A 219 -21.35 4.92 14.09
C ASP A 219 -22.86 5.18 14.14
N PHE A 220 -23.53 4.35 14.91
CA PHE A 220 -24.89 4.56 15.38
C PHE A 220 -24.86 4.42 16.90
N ILE A 221 -25.19 5.49 17.62
CA ILE A 221 -25.11 5.52 19.08
C ILE A 221 -26.51 5.60 19.66
N ILE A 222 -26.86 4.62 20.49
CA ILE A 222 -28.05 4.67 21.33
C ILE A 222 -27.65 5.30 22.66
N ILE A 223 -28.38 6.32 23.10
CA ILE A 223 -28.16 7.03 24.37
C ILE A 223 -29.36 6.91 25.28
N SER A 224 -29.12 6.73 26.58
CA SER A 224 -30.16 6.70 27.60
C SER A 224 -29.66 7.39 28.87
N GLU A 225 -30.53 7.52 29.87
CA GLU A 225 -30.18 8.05 31.19
C GLU A 225 -29.03 7.25 31.84
N ASN A 226 -29.04 5.91 31.70
CA ASN A 226 -28.09 5.02 32.36
C ASN A 226 -26.85 4.65 31.51
N GLY A 227 -26.70 5.20 30.30
CA GLY A 227 -25.52 4.90 29.49
C GLY A 227 -25.68 5.16 28.00
N HIS A 228 -24.85 4.48 27.21
CA HIS A 228 -24.91 4.50 25.76
C HIS A 228 -24.43 3.16 25.18
N TYR A 229 -24.85 2.86 23.96
CA TYR A 229 -24.39 1.73 23.17
C TYR A 229 -23.94 2.23 21.81
N SER A 230 -22.75 1.82 21.36
CA SER A 230 -22.17 2.21 20.07
C SER A 230 -22.12 0.99 19.16
N PHE A 231 -22.58 1.15 17.92
CA PHE A 231 -22.49 0.14 16.87
C PHE A 231 -21.14 0.15 16.14
N TYR A 232 -20.21 1.02 16.54
CA TYR A 232 -18.93 1.23 15.87
C TYR A 232 -18.17 -0.06 15.60
N ASP A 233 -18.00 -0.94 16.59
CA ASP A 233 -17.25 -2.19 16.39
C ASP A 233 -17.93 -3.15 15.41
N LYS A 234 -19.27 -3.08 15.30
CA LYS A 234 -20.04 -3.86 14.32
C LYS A 234 -19.89 -3.26 12.92
N LEU A 235 -19.99 -1.94 12.79
CA LEU A 235 -19.89 -1.21 11.51
C LEU A 235 -18.46 -1.17 10.96
N LYS A 236 -17.45 -1.02 11.83
CA LYS A 236 -16.02 -1.04 11.46
C LYS A 236 -15.57 -2.37 10.85
N LYS A 237 -16.16 -3.49 11.28
CA LYS A 237 -15.88 -4.82 10.67
C LYS A 237 -16.38 -4.89 9.22
N GLN A 238 -17.39 -4.09 8.87
CA GLN A 238 -17.98 -4.03 7.54
C GLN A 238 -17.26 -2.99 6.65
N ASN A 239 -16.85 -1.85 7.21
CA ASN A 239 -16.17 -0.75 6.51
C ASN A 239 -14.78 -0.47 7.08
N LYS A 240 -13.74 -1.17 6.60
CA LYS A 240 -12.36 -1.09 7.15
C LYS A 240 -11.69 0.28 6.98
N GLU A 241 -12.13 1.09 6.01
CA GLU A 241 -11.48 2.36 5.63
C GLU A 241 -11.95 3.57 6.47
N PHE A 242 -13.09 3.48 7.15
CA PHE A 242 -13.65 4.61 7.89
C PHE A 242 -13.61 4.36 9.40
N ASN A 243 -12.80 5.17 10.10
CA ASN A 243 -12.65 5.16 11.55
C ASN A 243 -13.02 6.53 12.13
N TYR A 244 -13.24 6.58 13.45
CA TYR A 244 -13.31 7.83 14.21
C TYR A 244 -12.04 8.71 14.04
N VAL A 245 -10.93 8.14 13.59
CA VAL A 245 -9.72 8.88 13.20
C VAL A 245 -9.57 8.76 11.69
N ALA A 246 -9.67 9.88 10.97
CA ALA A 246 -9.50 9.90 9.52
C ALA A 246 -8.00 9.93 9.15
N GLU A 247 -7.55 8.96 8.35
CA GLU A 247 -6.21 8.97 7.71
C GLU A 247 -6.20 9.78 6.39
N GLY A 248 -7.33 10.40 6.02
CA GLY A 248 -7.42 11.30 4.87
C GLY A 248 -7.64 10.62 3.52
N THR A 249 -7.98 9.33 3.50
CA THR A 249 -8.34 8.58 2.30
C THR A 249 -9.86 8.65 2.07
N GLN A 250 -10.28 9.27 0.96
CA GLN A 250 -11.63 9.13 0.42
C GLN A 250 -11.59 8.06 -0.67
N GLY A 251 -12.39 7.02 -0.49
CA GLY A 251 -12.64 6.04 -1.53
C GLY A 251 -13.31 6.67 -2.75
N THR A 252 -13.01 6.16 -3.94
CA THR A 252 -13.54 6.70 -5.21
C THR A 252 -14.79 5.95 -5.66
N LEU A 253 -15.65 6.58 -6.48
CA LEU A 253 -16.80 5.92 -7.12
C LEU A 253 -16.41 4.63 -7.87
N PHE A 254 -15.14 4.49 -8.28
CA PHE A 254 -14.62 3.29 -8.93
C PHE A 254 -14.49 2.09 -7.99
N GLU A 255 -14.37 2.30 -6.68
CA GLU A 255 -14.39 1.21 -5.68
C GLU A 255 -15.81 0.67 -5.45
N LEU A 256 -16.85 1.50 -5.64
CA LEU A 256 -18.26 1.08 -5.57
C LEU A 256 -18.73 0.32 -6.82
N LEU A 257 -18.05 0.49 -7.95
CA LEU A 257 -18.26 -0.30 -9.16
C LEU A 257 -17.61 -1.70 -9.08
N GLU A 258 -16.91 -2.02 -7.99
CA GLU A 258 -16.35 -3.36 -7.74
C GLU A 258 -17.38 -4.38 -7.22
N VAL A 259 -18.67 -4.05 -7.14
CA VAL A 259 -19.71 -5.04 -6.78
C VAL A 259 -20.23 -5.75 -8.02
N GLU A 260 -19.41 -6.68 -8.48
CA GLU A 260 -19.75 -8.11 -8.46
C GLU A 260 -18.43 -8.86 -8.51
N LYS A 261 -17.79 -9.08 -7.34
CA LYS A 261 -17.04 -10.33 -7.18
C LYS A 261 -18.11 -11.40 -7.10
N PRO A 262 -18.32 -12.24 -8.13
CA PRO A 262 -19.03 -13.47 -7.89
C PRO A 262 -18.29 -14.17 -6.76
N VAL A 263 -19.00 -14.44 -5.67
CA VAL A 263 -18.58 -15.40 -4.65
C VAL A 263 -18.60 -16.77 -5.33
N TYR A 264 -17.61 -17.02 -6.18
CA TYR A 264 -17.11 -18.36 -6.41
C TYR A 264 -16.28 -18.65 -5.18
N GLY A 265 -16.77 -19.53 -4.30
CA GLY A 265 -16.05 -19.94 -3.10
C GLY A 265 -14.62 -20.31 -3.46
N ILE A 266 -13.67 -19.43 -3.16
CA ILE A 266 -12.27 -19.79 -3.17
C ILE A 266 -12.10 -20.61 -1.91
N ASN A 267 -11.90 -21.91 -2.06
CA ASN A 267 -11.50 -22.75 -0.95
C ASN A 267 -10.11 -22.28 -0.52
N ILE A 268 -10.06 -21.60 0.63
CA ILE A 268 -8.82 -21.23 1.30
C ILE A 268 -8.60 -22.26 2.41
N SER A 269 -7.61 -23.13 2.23
CA SER A 269 -7.22 -24.12 3.23
C SER A 269 -5.90 -23.71 3.88
N LYS A 270 -5.93 -23.54 5.22
CA LYS A 270 -4.73 -23.39 6.04
C LYS A 270 -4.20 -24.77 6.44
N ILE A 271 -2.92 -25.02 6.19
CA ILE A 271 -2.28 -26.31 6.51
C ILE A 271 -1.19 -26.10 7.56
N ASP A 272 -1.47 -26.52 8.80
CA ASP A 272 -0.51 -26.48 9.92
C ASP A 272 0.25 -27.82 10.02
N LYS A 273 1.20 -28.03 9.10
CA LYS A 273 2.13 -29.16 9.16
C LYS A 273 3.58 -28.68 9.31
N HIS A 274 4.28 -29.23 10.29
CA HIS A 274 5.70 -28.96 10.55
C HIS A 274 6.56 -29.98 9.80
N TYR A 275 7.30 -29.51 8.79
CA TYR A 275 8.27 -30.33 8.06
C TYR A 275 9.65 -30.11 8.64
N PHE A 276 10.16 -31.08 9.38
CA PHE A 276 11.54 -31.09 9.87
C PHE A 276 12.32 -32.11 9.03
N GLN A 277 13.29 -31.65 8.24
CA GLN A 277 14.25 -32.53 7.57
C GLN A 277 15.62 -32.29 8.24
N PRO A 278 16.20 -33.30 8.93
CA PRO A 278 17.51 -33.15 9.54
C PRO A 278 18.58 -32.96 8.45
N ILE A 279 19.49 -32.00 8.68
CA ILE A 279 20.65 -31.76 7.81
C ILE A 279 21.61 -32.94 8.00
N LYS A 280 21.70 -33.83 7.00
CA LYS A 280 22.83 -34.76 6.90
C LYS A 280 24.01 -33.99 6.33
N SER A 281 24.86 -33.42 7.18
CA SER A 281 26.11 -32.81 6.72
C SER A 281 27.18 -33.89 6.54
N THR A 282 27.42 -34.32 5.30
CA THR A 282 28.56 -35.18 4.99
C THR A 282 29.83 -34.34 4.91
N LYS A 283 30.85 -34.67 5.71
CA LYS A 283 32.11 -33.91 5.74
C LYS A 283 32.77 -33.92 4.36
N GLY A 284 33.08 -32.73 3.84
CA GLY A 284 33.67 -32.58 2.50
C GLY A 284 32.65 -32.34 1.38
N TYR A 285 31.36 -32.45 1.69
CA TYR A 285 30.28 -32.30 0.72
C TYR A 285 29.36 -31.12 1.05
N PHE A 286 28.58 -30.70 0.07
CA PHE A 286 27.49 -29.76 0.25
C PHE A 286 26.28 -30.17 -0.59
N GLN A 287 25.10 -29.75 -0.13
CA GLN A 287 23.82 -30.00 -0.77
C GLN A 287 23.26 -28.71 -1.38
N LEU A 288 22.32 -28.85 -2.32
CA LEU A 288 21.74 -27.75 -3.08
C LEU A 288 21.13 -26.64 -2.19
N GLN A 289 20.47 -27.02 -1.10
CA GLN A 289 19.87 -26.07 -0.16
C GLN A 289 20.88 -25.26 0.67
N ASN A 290 22.17 -25.60 0.65
CA ASN A 290 23.19 -24.90 1.45
C ASN A 290 23.57 -23.51 0.91
N ARG A 291 23.10 -23.14 -0.29
CA ARG A 291 23.33 -21.82 -0.91
C ARG A 291 22.46 -20.76 -0.25
N ARG A 292 23.08 -19.64 0.16
CA ARG A 292 22.31 -18.45 0.56
C ARG A 292 21.77 -17.77 -0.69
N TYR A 293 20.45 -17.77 -0.82
CA TYR A 293 19.77 -17.21 -1.97
C TYR A 293 18.43 -16.62 -1.57
N LEU A 294 18.10 -15.45 -2.13
CA LEU A 294 16.87 -14.74 -1.84
C LEU A 294 15.68 -15.52 -2.39
N GLY A 295 14.64 -15.70 -1.59
CA GLY A 295 13.47 -16.45 -2.00
C GLY A 295 13.67 -17.97 -2.06
N ASN A 296 14.76 -18.51 -1.52
CA ASN A 296 14.97 -19.97 -1.44
C ASN A 296 13.80 -20.66 -0.71
N LYS A 297 13.12 -21.57 -1.43
CA LYS A 297 11.88 -22.24 -0.99
C LYS A 297 12.11 -23.51 -0.16
N TYR A 298 13.33 -23.76 0.32
CA TYR A 298 13.66 -24.95 1.11
C TYR A 298 12.73 -25.17 2.31
N LYS A 299 12.35 -24.10 3.03
CA LYS A 299 11.45 -24.18 4.19
C LYS A 299 9.97 -24.47 3.81
N LEU A 300 9.61 -24.29 2.54
CA LEU A 300 8.25 -24.50 2.02
C LEU A 300 8.10 -25.83 1.27
N LEU A 301 9.17 -26.61 1.10
CA LEU A 301 9.15 -27.84 0.28
C LEU A 301 8.05 -28.81 0.69
N GLY A 302 7.92 -29.10 1.98
CA GLY A 302 6.88 -30.02 2.43
C GLY A 302 5.46 -29.49 2.22
N PHE A 303 5.26 -28.17 2.29
CA PHE A 303 3.96 -27.56 2.00
C PHE A 303 3.60 -27.69 0.51
N ILE A 304 4.57 -27.46 -0.37
CA ILE A 304 4.42 -27.64 -1.82
C ILE A 304 4.17 -29.12 -2.16
N GLU A 305 4.91 -30.03 -1.53
CA GLU A 305 4.79 -31.47 -1.70
C GLU A 305 3.42 -32.02 -1.29
N ASP A 306 2.87 -31.54 -0.18
CA ASP A 306 1.54 -31.93 0.26
C ASP A 306 0.45 -31.51 -0.73
N ILE A 307 0.52 -30.28 -1.25
CA ILE A 307 -0.44 -29.78 -2.24
C ILE A 307 -0.37 -30.61 -3.53
N ILE A 308 0.84 -30.91 -4.01
CA ILE A 308 1.04 -31.71 -5.22
C ILE A 308 0.55 -33.15 -4.99
N SER A 309 0.85 -33.74 -3.84
CA SER A 309 0.42 -35.10 -3.50
C SER A 309 -1.11 -35.20 -3.42
N GLU A 310 -1.76 -34.20 -2.84
CA GLU A 310 -3.22 -34.13 -2.73
C GLU A 310 -3.91 -33.88 -4.07
N LYS A 311 -3.38 -32.96 -4.89
CA LYS A 311 -4.10 -32.40 -6.03
C LYS A 311 -3.66 -32.92 -7.40
N CYS A 312 -2.41 -33.36 -7.54
CA CYS A 312 -1.83 -33.73 -8.85
C CYS A 312 -1.75 -35.25 -9.06
N GLY A 313 -1.84 -36.05 -7.98
CA GLY A 313 -1.68 -37.50 -8.08
C GLY A 313 -0.31 -37.90 -8.65
N LYS A 314 -0.26 -38.90 -9.53
CA LYS A 314 0.98 -39.32 -10.18
C LYS A 314 1.39 -38.32 -11.26
N ILE A 315 2.60 -37.78 -11.13
CA ILE A 315 3.22 -36.87 -12.09
C ILE A 315 4.38 -37.56 -12.79
N ASN A 316 4.52 -37.35 -14.10
CA ASN A 316 5.66 -37.85 -14.89
C ASN A 316 6.62 -36.72 -15.26
N SER A 317 6.19 -35.45 -15.13
CA SER A 317 7.02 -34.29 -15.40
C SER A 317 6.71 -33.10 -14.49
N PHE A 318 7.75 -32.47 -13.97
CA PHE A 318 7.67 -31.29 -13.10
C PHE A 318 8.55 -30.18 -13.68
N CYS A 319 7.96 -29.02 -13.95
CA CYS A 319 8.68 -27.85 -14.45
C CYS A 319 8.83 -26.79 -13.37
N ASP A 320 10.06 -26.44 -13.02
CA ASP A 320 10.41 -25.29 -12.20
C ASP A 320 10.95 -24.18 -13.13
N ILE A 321 10.05 -23.29 -13.58
CA ILE A 321 10.35 -22.33 -14.66
C ILE A 321 11.17 -21.12 -14.18
N PHE A 322 11.20 -20.88 -12.86
CA PHE A 322 11.98 -19.86 -12.17
C PHE A 322 12.79 -20.51 -11.05
N ALA A 323 13.70 -21.41 -11.40
CA ALA A 323 14.27 -22.37 -10.47
C ALA A 323 15.13 -21.75 -9.36
N GLY A 324 15.84 -20.65 -9.62
CA GLY A 324 16.71 -20.03 -8.62
C GLY A 324 17.77 -21.01 -8.11
N THR A 325 17.60 -21.51 -6.88
CA THR A 325 18.48 -22.55 -6.34
C THR A 325 18.17 -23.95 -6.86
N GLY A 326 16.97 -24.21 -7.38
CA GLY A 326 16.51 -25.50 -7.88
C GLY A 326 15.95 -26.46 -6.82
N VAL A 327 15.82 -26.02 -5.56
CA VAL A 327 15.41 -26.89 -4.44
C VAL A 327 14.00 -27.46 -4.60
N VAL A 328 13.12 -26.77 -5.32
CA VAL A 328 11.76 -27.26 -5.58
C VAL A 328 11.81 -28.35 -6.65
N GLY A 329 12.46 -28.10 -7.78
CA GLY A 329 12.69 -29.14 -8.80
C GLY A 329 13.41 -30.38 -8.26
N GLU A 330 14.48 -30.21 -7.47
CA GLU A 330 15.21 -31.32 -6.83
C GLU A 330 14.30 -32.18 -5.94
N ARG A 331 13.37 -31.57 -5.20
CA ARG A 331 12.47 -32.29 -4.29
C ARG A 331 11.61 -33.35 -4.99
N PHE A 332 11.24 -33.10 -6.24
CA PHE A 332 10.44 -34.02 -7.06
C PHE A 332 11.30 -34.88 -8.00
N ASN A 333 12.62 -34.71 -7.99
CA ASN A 333 13.55 -35.43 -8.86
C ASN A 333 13.65 -36.90 -8.44
N ASN A 334 13.09 -37.79 -9.26
CA ASN A 334 13.13 -39.22 -9.05
C ASN A 334 13.13 -39.94 -10.41
N PRO A 335 13.45 -41.25 -10.47
CA PRO A 335 13.60 -41.95 -11.75
C PRO A 335 12.35 -41.97 -12.65
N GLU A 336 11.17 -41.76 -12.09
CA GLU A 336 9.89 -41.74 -12.82
C GLU A 336 9.43 -40.33 -13.22
N THR A 337 10.02 -39.28 -12.65
CA THR A 337 9.61 -37.88 -12.88
C THR A 337 10.71 -37.10 -13.58
N LYS A 338 10.44 -36.66 -14.80
CA LYS A 338 11.32 -35.74 -15.53
C LYS A 338 11.25 -34.34 -14.93
N ILE A 339 12.40 -33.78 -14.56
CA ILE A 339 12.52 -32.39 -14.11
C ILE A 339 12.89 -31.48 -15.28
N ILE A 340 12.10 -30.43 -15.48
CA ILE A 340 12.43 -29.32 -16.37
C ILE A 340 12.76 -28.13 -15.48
N SER A 341 14.01 -27.65 -15.48
CA SER A 341 14.43 -26.54 -14.64
C SER A 341 14.96 -25.39 -15.49
N ASN A 342 14.52 -24.17 -15.21
CA ASN A 342 14.95 -22.99 -15.94
C ASN A 342 15.35 -21.85 -15.01
N ASP A 343 16.48 -21.23 -15.30
CA ASP A 343 16.82 -19.93 -14.74
C ASP A 343 17.68 -19.17 -15.75
N PHE A 344 17.33 -17.91 -16.01
CA PHE A 344 18.03 -17.11 -17.00
C PHE A 344 19.39 -16.59 -16.48
N LEU A 345 19.61 -16.57 -15.16
CA LEU A 345 20.88 -16.19 -14.54
C LEU A 345 21.89 -17.33 -14.63
N SER A 346 23.09 -16.99 -15.10
CA SER A 346 24.17 -17.95 -15.37
C SER A 346 24.64 -18.67 -14.11
N ALA A 347 24.70 -18.00 -12.97
CA ALA A 347 25.12 -18.60 -11.71
C ALA A 347 24.15 -19.67 -11.21
N ASN A 348 22.86 -19.52 -11.50
CA ASN A 348 21.85 -20.51 -11.15
C ASN A 348 21.89 -21.67 -12.14
N TYR A 349 21.86 -21.36 -13.44
CA TYR A 349 21.95 -22.35 -14.51
C TYR A 349 23.12 -23.32 -14.33
N VAL A 350 24.32 -22.82 -14.03
CA VAL A 350 25.51 -23.66 -13.78
C VAL A 350 25.29 -24.64 -12.62
N CYS A 351 24.66 -24.19 -11.52
CA CYS A 351 24.34 -25.06 -10.38
C CYS A 351 23.24 -26.07 -10.72
N LEU A 352 22.22 -25.66 -11.48
CA LEU A 352 21.14 -26.56 -11.93
C LEU A 352 21.68 -27.67 -12.81
N ARG A 353 22.56 -27.35 -13.77
CA ARG A 353 23.27 -28.34 -14.60
C ARG A 353 24.07 -29.32 -13.74
N ALA A 354 24.82 -28.81 -12.76
CA ALA A 354 25.62 -29.64 -11.87
C ALA A 354 24.77 -30.65 -11.08
N PHE A 355 23.69 -30.19 -10.42
CA PHE A 355 22.89 -31.03 -9.53
C PHE A 355 21.80 -31.84 -10.21
N LEU A 356 21.18 -31.33 -11.29
CA LEU A 356 19.97 -31.92 -11.88
C LEU A 356 20.19 -32.52 -13.28
N GLU A 357 21.30 -32.25 -13.97
CA GLU A 357 21.58 -32.82 -15.29
C GLU A 357 22.68 -33.89 -15.26
N THR A 358 23.62 -33.80 -14.33
CA THR A 358 24.74 -34.76 -14.24
C THR A 358 24.23 -36.16 -13.92
N ASN A 359 24.34 -37.08 -14.88
CA ASN A 359 23.84 -38.46 -14.77
C ASN A 359 24.95 -39.53 -14.82
N GLN A 360 26.21 -39.12 -14.99
CA GLN A 360 27.39 -39.98 -14.96
C GLN A 360 28.11 -39.81 -13.62
N ASP A 361 28.46 -40.92 -12.97
CA ASP A 361 29.24 -40.88 -11.74
C ASP A 361 30.70 -40.52 -12.04
N ILE A 362 31.01 -39.24 -11.89
CA ILE A 362 32.35 -38.67 -12.05
C ILE A 362 32.92 -38.16 -10.72
N LYS A 363 32.41 -38.68 -9.61
CA LYS A 363 32.71 -38.20 -8.26
C LYS A 363 34.20 -38.21 -7.92
N GLU A 364 34.89 -39.32 -8.21
CA GLU A 364 36.33 -39.47 -7.92
C GLU A 364 37.16 -38.43 -8.67
N LYS A 365 36.91 -38.30 -9.98
CA LYS A 365 37.55 -37.31 -10.85
C LYS A 365 37.33 -35.88 -10.36
N ILE A 366 36.09 -35.54 -9.96
CA ILE A 366 35.76 -34.22 -9.41
C ILE A 366 36.48 -33.99 -8.07
N SER A 367 36.58 -35.02 -7.21
CA SER A 367 37.29 -34.94 -5.94
C SER A 367 38.77 -34.59 -6.14
N GLU A 368 39.45 -35.27 -7.05
CA GLU A 368 40.86 -35.00 -7.38
C GLU A 368 41.08 -33.57 -7.87
N LYS A 369 40.21 -33.09 -8.78
CA LYS A 369 40.26 -31.72 -9.29
C LYS A 369 39.98 -30.70 -8.18
N ILE A 370 39.02 -30.93 -7.30
CA ILE A 370 38.73 -30.04 -6.16
C ILE A 370 39.92 -29.98 -5.19
N ASP A 371 40.55 -31.11 -4.88
CA ASP A 371 41.74 -31.17 -4.03
C ASP A 371 42.92 -30.41 -4.64
N TYR A 372 43.12 -30.54 -5.95
CA TYR A 372 44.10 -29.76 -6.70
C TYR A 372 43.81 -28.24 -6.62
N LEU A 373 42.58 -27.81 -6.94
CA LEU A 373 42.16 -26.40 -6.91
C LEU A 373 42.33 -25.79 -5.50
N ASN A 374 41.99 -26.54 -4.45
CA ASN A 374 42.18 -26.14 -3.05
C ASN A 374 43.66 -25.90 -2.69
N LYS A 375 44.62 -26.58 -3.35
CA LYS A 375 46.07 -26.44 -3.11
C LYS A 375 46.76 -25.32 -3.92
N LEU A 376 46.09 -24.75 -4.92
CA LEU A 376 46.67 -23.68 -5.75
C LEU A 376 47.20 -22.49 -4.94
N ILE A 377 48.32 -21.93 -5.37
CA ILE A 377 48.87 -20.71 -4.76
C ILE A 377 48.05 -19.51 -5.28
N PRO A 378 47.47 -18.67 -4.41
CA PRO A 378 46.71 -17.49 -4.85
C PRO A 378 47.59 -16.46 -5.57
N GLU A 379 47.11 -15.97 -6.72
CA GLU A 379 47.81 -14.95 -7.52
C GLU A 379 46.92 -13.72 -7.75
N GLU A 380 47.54 -12.58 -8.07
CA GLU A 380 46.81 -11.37 -8.44
C GLU A 380 46.07 -11.56 -9.78
N ASN A 381 44.79 -11.23 -9.79
CA ASN A 381 43.92 -11.45 -10.95
C ASN A 381 42.81 -10.39 -11.01
N TYR A 382 41.95 -10.51 -12.02
CA TYR A 382 40.83 -9.58 -12.19
C TYR A 382 39.90 -9.54 -10.95
N PHE A 383 39.66 -10.68 -10.31
CA PHE A 383 38.72 -10.78 -9.19
C PHE A 383 39.31 -10.13 -7.92
N SER A 384 40.60 -10.35 -7.63
CA SER A 384 41.30 -9.71 -6.49
C SER A 384 41.37 -8.19 -6.64
N LYS A 385 41.69 -7.70 -7.83
CA LYS A 385 41.79 -6.26 -8.11
C LYS A 385 40.47 -5.51 -7.90
N ASN A 386 39.35 -6.15 -8.23
CA ASN A 386 38.04 -5.49 -8.22
C ASN A 386 37.24 -5.72 -6.93
N PHE A 387 37.34 -6.92 -6.32
CA PHE A 387 36.49 -7.31 -5.18
C PHE A 387 37.28 -7.64 -3.91
N GLY A 388 38.61 -7.64 -3.96
CA GLY A 388 39.47 -7.80 -2.78
C GLY A 388 39.45 -6.56 -1.88
N GLY A 389 39.29 -6.78 -0.58
CA GLY A 389 39.12 -5.72 0.42
C GLY A 389 37.72 -5.10 0.46
N THR A 390 36.74 -5.68 -0.27
CA THR A 390 35.33 -5.26 -0.24
C THR A 390 34.44 -6.46 0.08
N TYR A 391 34.01 -7.20 -0.95
CA TYR A 391 33.20 -8.41 -0.80
C TYR A 391 33.97 -9.58 -0.19
N PHE A 392 35.30 -9.57 -0.31
CA PHE A 392 36.18 -10.63 0.20
C PHE A 392 37.46 -10.05 0.77
N SER A 393 38.15 -10.81 1.63
CA SER A 393 39.55 -10.54 1.93
C SER A 393 40.38 -10.57 0.63
N ARG A 394 41.50 -9.84 0.58
CA ARG A 394 42.37 -9.85 -0.61
C ARG A 394 42.85 -11.26 -0.94
N GLU A 395 43.21 -12.05 0.06
CA GLU A 395 43.66 -13.43 -0.11
C GLU A 395 42.54 -14.35 -0.66
N ASN A 396 41.32 -14.26 -0.13
CA ASN A 396 40.20 -15.03 -0.67
C ASN A 396 39.86 -14.61 -2.10
N ALA A 397 39.90 -13.31 -2.41
CA ALA A 397 39.64 -12.82 -3.76
C ALA A 397 40.70 -13.30 -4.78
N LYS A 398 41.98 -13.31 -4.40
CA LYS A 398 43.06 -13.93 -5.21
C LYS A 398 42.74 -15.40 -5.44
N LYS A 399 42.49 -16.15 -4.36
CA LYS A 399 42.22 -17.59 -4.43
C LYS A 399 41.03 -17.90 -5.34
N ILE A 400 39.91 -17.18 -5.20
CA ILE A 400 38.72 -17.34 -6.04
C ILE A 400 39.05 -17.13 -7.52
N GLY A 401 39.75 -16.05 -7.85
CA GLY A 401 40.10 -15.76 -9.24
C GLY A 401 41.10 -16.74 -9.85
N THR A 402 42.09 -17.20 -9.09
CA THR A 402 43.03 -18.24 -9.51
C THR A 402 42.31 -19.56 -9.78
N ILE A 403 41.46 -20.02 -8.85
CA ILE A 403 40.65 -21.23 -9.05
C ILE A 403 39.78 -21.08 -10.29
N ARG A 404 39.10 -19.95 -10.46
CA ARG A 404 38.22 -19.72 -11.59
C ARG A 404 38.96 -19.76 -12.94
N GLN A 405 40.17 -19.22 -13.02
CA GLN A 405 41.02 -19.33 -14.21
C GLN A 405 41.44 -20.77 -14.47
N GLU A 406 41.79 -21.50 -13.42
CA GLU A 406 42.26 -22.87 -13.56
C GLU A 406 41.14 -23.83 -13.97
N ILE A 407 39.90 -23.60 -13.53
CA ILE A 407 38.73 -24.36 -13.99
C ILE A 407 38.59 -24.34 -15.52
N GLU A 408 38.91 -23.22 -16.20
CA GLU A 408 38.88 -23.19 -17.69
C GLU A 408 39.91 -24.11 -18.34
N LYS A 409 41.03 -24.37 -17.66
CA LYS A 409 42.12 -25.18 -18.19
C LYS A 409 41.91 -26.67 -17.93
N ILE A 410 41.39 -27.01 -16.75
CA ILE A 410 41.33 -28.41 -16.29
C ILE A 410 40.00 -29.10 -16.58
N SER A 411 38.95 -28.36 -16.93
CA SER A 411 37.64 -28.96 -17.25
C SER A 411 37.69 -29.59 -18.63
N GLU A 412 37.34 -30.88 -18.74
CA GLU A 412 37.40 -31.61 -20.01
C GLU A 412 36.10 -31.48 -20.82
N ASN A 413 35.00 -31.16 -20.16
CA ASN A 413 33.69 -31.00 -20.75
C ASN A 413 32.85 -30.02 -19.92
N ASP A 414 31.68 -29.64 -20.44
CA ASP A 414 30.78 -28.70 -19.79
C ASP A 414 30.22 -29.22 -18.46
N THR A 415 29.99 -30.53 -18.32
CA THR A 415 29.48 -31.14 -17.08
C THR A 415 30.47 -30.93 -15.94
N GLU A 416 31.75 -31.28 -16.15
CA GLU A 416 32.80 -31.06 -15.16
C GLU A 416 32.98 -29.58 -14.84
N LYS A 417 32.99 -28.73 -15.88
CA LYS A 417 33.08 -27.28 -15.71
C LYS A 417 31.95 -26.76 -14.82
N ASN A 418 30.72 -27.19 -15.07
CA ASN A 418 29.56 -26.76 -14.29
C ASN A 418 29.65 -27.20 -12.83
N ILE A 419 30.11 -28.43 -12.56
CA ILE A 419 30.30 -28.95 -11.20
C ILE A 419 31.38 -28.17 -10.45
N LEU A 420 32.52 -27.91 -11.08
CA LEU A 420 33.63 -27.16 -10.46
C LEU A 420 33.25 -25.69 -10.23
N LEU A 421 32.55 -25.06 -11.17
CA LEU A 421 32.01 -23.71 -11.00
C LEU A 421 30.96 -23.66 -9.89
N CYS A 422 30.08 -24.65 -9.81
CA CYS A 422 29.11 -24.78 -8.73
C CYS A 422 29.82 -24.87 -7.36
N SER A 423 30.84 -25.72 -7.24
CA SER A 423 31.66 -25.80 -6.02
C SER A 423 32.30 -24.45 -5.64
N LEU A 424 32.86 -23.75 -6.62
CA LEU A 424 33.45 -22.43 -6.41
C LEU A 424 32.40 -21.38 -5.96
N LEU A 425 31.20 -21.37 -6.55
CA LEU A 425 30.13 -20.47 -6.17
C LEU A 425 29.69 -20.67 -4.70
N TYR A 426 29.59 -21.92 -4.26
CA TYR A 426 29.25 -22.23 -2.87
C TYR A 426 30.38 -21.87 -1.90
N ALA A 427 31.64 -22.13 -2.27
CA ALA A 427 32.79 -21.72 -1.50
C ALA A 427 32.88 -20.19 -1.37
N MET A 428 32.64 -19.47 -2.48
CA MET A 428 32.59 -18.02 -2.53
C MET A 428 31.50 -17.47 -1.60
N ASP A 429 30.30 -18.04 -1.63
CA ASP A 429 29.22 -17.59 -0.74
C ASP A 429 29.60 -17.74 0.74
N LYS A 430 30.30 -18.80 1.15
CA LYS A 430 30.72 -18.93 2.55
C LYS A 430 31.68 -17.83 3.00
N VAL A 431 32.57 -17.37 2.13
CA VAL A 431 33.60 -16.37 2.49
C VAL A 431 33.17 -14.92 2.23
N ALA A 432 32.03 -14.71 1.59
CA ALA A 432 31.55 -13.39 1.21
C ALA A 432 31.17 -12.51 2.43
N ASN A 433 31.70 -11.29 2.46
CA ASN A 433 31.42 -10.28 3.48
C ASN A 433 30.11 -9.52 3.18
N THR A 434 29.00 -10.26 3.17
CA THR A 434 27.67 -9.76 2.81
C THR A 434 26.61 -10.25 3.80
N VAL A 435 25.40 -9.69 3.70
CA VAL A 435 24.21 -10.13 4.47
C VAL A 435 23.41 -11.22 3.74
N GLY A 436 24.06 -12.02 2.88
CA GLY A 436 23.43 -13.12 2.13
C GLY A 436 23.09 -12.80 0.67
N HIS A 437 23.47 -11.62 0.17
CA HIS A 437 23.42 -11.26 -1.25
C HIS A 437 24.50 -10.21 -1.58
N TYR A 438 24.83 -10.03 -2.86
CA TYR A 438 25.94 -9.21 -3.33
C TYR A 438 25.56 -7.76 -3.70
N ASP A 439 24.32 -7.33 -3.42
CA ASP A 439 23.89 -5.95 -3.70
C ASP A 439 24.74 -4.88 -2.96
N ALA A 440 25.30 -5.25 -1.79
CA ALA A 440 26.25 -4.46 -1.02
C ALA A 440 27.15 -5.38 -0.16
N PHE A 441 28.28 -4.86 0.30
CA PHE A 441 29.20 -5.51 1.25
C PHE A 441 29.23 -4.76 2.59
N ARG A 442 29.63 -5.45 3.65
CA ARG A 442 29.76 -4.86 5.00
C ARG A 442 31.08 -4.06 5.09
N LYS A 443 31.08 -2.97 5.88
CA LYS A 443 32.29 -2.13 6.06
C LYS A 443 33.39 -2.90 6.79
N ASP A 444 33.00 -3.60 7.85
CA ASP A 444 33.91 -4.44 8.63
C ASP A 444 34.01 -5.81 7.96
N LEU A 445 35.24 -6.31 7.80
CA LEU A 445 35.52 -7.58 7.16
C LEU A 445 35.59 -8.69 8.20
N ASP A 446 34.42 -9.17 8.63
CA ASP A 446 34.32 -10.12 9.76
C ASP A 446 34.70 -11.56 9.38
N THR A 447 34.56 -11.93 8.11
CA THR A 447 34.85 -13.29 7.62
C THR A 447 36.30 -13.46 7.20
N LEU A 448 37.11 -14.05 8.09
CA LEU A 448 38.51 -14.41 7.85
C LEU A 448 38.71 -15.88 7.43
N GLN A 449 37.63 -16.67 7.34
CA GLN A 449 37.76 -18.07 6.95
C GLN A 449 38.29 -18.20 5.51
N PRO A 450 39.25 -19.11 5.25
CA PRO A 450 39.83 -19.28 3.93
C PRO A 450 38.83 -19.94 2.96
N THR A 451 38.90 -19.56 1.69
CA THR A 451 38.11 -20.20 0.63
C THR A 451 38.46 -21.68 0.53
N LYS A 452 37.44 -22.55 0.61
CA LYS A 452 37.58 -23.99 0.46
C LYS A 452 36.44 -24.55 -0.39
N LEU A 453 36.80 -25.20 -1.50
CA LEU A 453 35.86 -25.93 -2.35
C LEU A 453 35.49 -27.26 -1.68
N LEU A 454 34.22 -27.60 -1.81
CA LEU A 454 33.61 -28.85 -1.34
C LEU A 454 32.98 -29.58 -2.53
N ILE A 455 32.67 -30.86 -2.40
CA ILE A 455 32.08 -31.67 -3.48
C ILE A 455 30.55 -31.54 -3.42
N PRO A 456 29.85 -31.22 -4.53
CA PRO A 456 28.38 -31.27 -4.54
C PRO A 456 27.90 -32.72 -4.39
N GLU A 457 26.89 -32.94 -3.55
CA GLU A 457 26.22 -34.22 -3.40
C GLU A 457 25.17 -34.37 -4.51
N ILE A 458 25.56 -35.04 -5.61
CA ILE A 458 24.73 -35.20 -6.81
C ILE A 458 24.05 -36.57 -6.79
N ASP A 459 22.75 -36.61 -7.10
CA ASP A 459 22.03 -37.86 -7.38
C ASP A 459 22.05 -38.18 -8.88
N TYR A 460 23.05 -38.97 -9.29
CA TYR A 460 23.23 -39.33 -10.70
C TYR A 460 22.09 -40.19 -11.27
N LEU A 461 21.39 -40.96 -10.43
CA LEU A 461 20.37 -41.91 -10.89
C LEU A 461 19.08 -41.20 -11.28
N ASN A 462 18.70 -40.17 -10.53
CA ASN A 462 17.46 -39.43 -10.77
C ASN A 462 17.58 -38.46 -11.96
N ASN A 463 18.81 -38.06 -12.32
CA ASN A 463 19.07 -37.04 -13.34
C ASN A 463 18.91 -37.48 -14.81
N LYS A 464 18.56 -38.74 -15.06
CA LYS A 464 18.62 -39.33 -16.42
C LYS A 464 17.77 -38.62 -17.48
N ASN A 465 16.61 -38.10 -17.09
CA ASN A 465 15.61 -37.55 -18.03
C ASN A 465 15.42 -36.04 -17.89
N ASN A 466 16.25 -35.38 -17.07
CA ASN A 466 16.06 -33.98 -16.73
C ASN A 466 16.54 -33.06 -17.86
N GLU A 467 15.88 -31.90 -17.97
CA GLU A 467 16.21 -30.86 -18.94
C GLU A 467 16.42 -29.54 -18.23
N ILE A 468 17.59 -28.93 -18.45
CA ILE A 468 17.96 -27.67 -17.81
C ILE A 468 18.16 -26.58 -18.87
N TYR A 469 17.47 -25.45 -18.68
CA TYR A 469 17.46 -24.34 -19.62
C TYR A 469 18.00 -23.05 -18.99
N LYS A 470 18.60 -22.21 -19.84
CA LYS A 470 18.97 -20.82 -19.55
C LYS A 470 18.26 -19.91 -20.54
N GLU A 471 16.96 -19.73 -20.36
CA GLU A 471 16.13 -18.95 -21.26
C GLU A 471 15.14 -18.07 -20.49
N ASP A 472 14.64 -17.02 -21.14
CA ASP A 472 13.51 -16.26 -20.61
C ASP A 472 12.30 -17.19 -20.47
N ALA A 473 11.67 -17.18 -19.28
CA ALA A 473 10.56 -18.07 -18.95
C ALA A 473 9.38 -17.97 -19.93
N ASN A 474 9.06 -16.75 -20.41
CA ASN A 474 7.98 -16.51 -21.35
C ASN A 474 8.28 -17.01 -22.77
N ILE A 475 9.57 -17.16 -23.12
CA ILE A 475 9.99 -17.77 -24.37
C ILE A 475 9.98 -19.30 -24.23
N LEU A 476 10.56 -19.81 -23.15
CA LEU A 476 10.69 -21.26 -22.93
C LEU A 476 9.33 -21.95 -22.79
N ILE A 477 8.38 -21.34 -22.08
CA ILE A 477 7.08 -21.96 -21.79
C ILE A 477 6.31 -22.39 -23.05
N ARG A 478 6.57 -21.72 -24.19
CA ARG A 478 5.94 -22.01 -25.49
C ARG A 478 6.45 -23.29 -26.15
N LYS A 479 7.67 -23.71 -25.78
CA LYS A 479 8.41 -24.83 -26.37
C LYS A 479 8.27 -26.13 -25.58
N ILE A 480 7.87 -26.04 -24.32
CA ILE A 480 7.81 -27.18 -23.40
C ILE A 480 6.38 -27.55 -23.02
N SER A 481 6.23 -28.73 -22.44
CA SER A 481 5.00 -29.19 -21.79
C SER A 481 5.35 -30.02 -20.56
N CYS A 482 4.54 -29.93 -19.51
CA CYS A 482 4.75 -30.69 -18.28
C CYS A 482 3.41 -31.04 -17.60
N ASP A 483 3.43 -31.96 -16.63
CA ASP A 483 2.24 -32.22 -15.83
C ASP A 483 2.03 -31.10 -14.81
N VAL A 484 3.09 -30.73 -14.10
CA VAL A 484 3.06 -29.66 -13.09
C VAL A 484 4.02 -28.55 -13.50
N LEU A 485 3.51 -27.31 -13.55
CA LEU A 485 4.28 -26.09 -13.72
C LEU A 485 4.33 -25.33 -12.38
N TYR A 486 5.51 -25.25 -11.79
CA TYR A 486 5.79 -24.45 -10.61
C TYR A 486 6.40 -23.10 -11.01
N ILE A 487 5.87 -22.04 -10.42
CA ILE A 487 6.20 -20.66 -10.74
C ILE A 487 6.53 -19.90 -9.45
N ASP A 488 7.72 -19.34 -9.37
CA ASP A 488 8.19 -18.50 -8.26
C ASP A 488 9.01 -17.33 -8.82
N PRO A 489 8.36 -16.36 -9.50
CA PRO A 489 9.05 -15.31 -10.21
C PRO A 489 9.61 -14.27 -9.23
N PRO A 490 10.60 -13.45 -9.64
CA PRO A 490 10.94 -12.26 -8.88
C PRO A 490 9.83 -11.20 -9.09
N TYR A 491 8.87 -11.12 -8.17
CA TYR A 491 7.66 -10.30 -8.32
C TYR A 491 7.67 -8.98 -7.56
N ASN A 492 8.82 -8.55 -7.02
CA ASN A 492 8.98 -7.20 -6.44
C ASN A 492 9.96 -6.40 -7.30
N SER A 493 10.21 -5.13 -6.96
CA SER A 493 11.11 -4.29 -7.77
C SER A 493 12.57 -4.75 -7.79
N ARG A 494 12.94 -5.73 -6.95
CA ARG A 494 14.31 -6.17 -6.75
C ARG A 494 14.77 -7.08 -7.88
N GLN A 495 15.65 -6.53 -8.71
CA GLN A 495 16.30 -7.29 -9.77
C GLN A 495 17.35 -8.24 -9.17
N TYR A 496 17.13 -9.54 -9.33
CA TYR A 496 18.08 -10.56 -8.84
C TYR A 496 19.43 -10.46 -9.55
N SER A 497 19.46 -10.03 -10.81
CA SER A 497 20.71 -9.71 -11.50
C SER A 497 21.53 -8.63 -10.79
N ASP A 498 20.89 -7.67 -10.09
CA ASP A 498 21.61 -6.71 -9.25
C ASP A 498 22.11 -7.33 -7.96
N ALA A 499 21.30 -8.18 -7.32
CA ALA A 499 21.65 -8.82 -6.05
C ALA A 499 22.74 -9.90 -6.19
N TYR A 500 22.90 -10.50 -7.37
CA TYR A 500 23.82 -11.61 -7.62
C TYR A 500 24.87 -11.32 -8.70
N HIS A 501 25.10 -10.04 -9.02
CA HIS A 501 26.00 -9.62 -10.10
C HIS A 501 27.42 -10.19 -10.03
N LEU A 502 27.99 -10.39 -8.83
CA LEU A 502 29.30 -11.01 -8.69
C LEU A 502 29.30 -12.49 -9.09
N MET A 503 28.23 -13.22 -8.77
CA MET A 503 28.09 -14.62 -9.15
C MET A 503 27.91 -14.75 -10.67
N GLU A 504 27.12 -13.87 -11.28
CA GLU A 504 26.96 -13.79 -12.73
C GLU A 504 28.31 -13.53 -13.42
N ASN A 505 29.06 -12.52 -12.97
CA ASN A 505 30.37 -12.23 -13.53
C ASN A 505 31.38 -13.36 -13.31
N LEU A 506 31.34 -14.03 -12.15
CA LEU A 506 32.21 -15.17 -11.86
C LEU A 506 31.94 -16.32 -12.85
N THR A 507 30.68 -16.62 -13.15
CA THR A 507 30.34 -17.72 -14.06
C THR A 507 30.61 -17.38 -15.51
N GLU A 508 30.16 -16.22 -16.00
CA GLU A 508 30.39 -15.80 -17.39
C GLU A 508 31.85 -15.46 -17.68
N TRP A 509 32.58 -14.97 -16.68
CA TRP A 509 34.01 -14.67 -16.73
C TRP A 509 34.47 -13.70 -17.82
N LYS A 510 33.58 -12.78 -18.22
CA LYS A 510 33.83 -11.74 -19.23
C LYS A 510 34.75 -10.60 -18.76
N LYS A 511 34.99 -10.48 -17.44
CA LYS A 511 35.90 -9.49 -16.82
C LYS A 511 35.62 -8.03 -17.24
N PRO A 512 34.36 -7.55 -17.18
CA PRO A 512 34.02 -6.18 -17.55
C PRO A 512 34.61 -5.16 -16.57
N GLU A 513 34.65 -3.88 -16.95
CA GLU A 513 34.93 -2.83 -15.98
C GLU A 513 33.80 -2.73 -14.92
N VAL A 514 34.18 -2.31 -13.71
CA VAL A 514 33.26 -2.18 -12.57
C VAL A 514 33.10 -0.72 -12.17
N VAL A 515 31.88 -0.32 -11.83
CA VAL A 515 31.54 1.07 -11.48
C VAL A 515 30.94 1.19 -10.07
N GLY A 516 31.16 2.37 -9.47
CA GLY A 516 30.61 2.73 -8.16
C GLY A 516 31.21 1.98 -6.98
N VAL A 517 30.70 2.28 -5.78
CA VAL A 517 31.20 1.69 -4.52
C VAL A 517 30.95 0.18 -4.47
N ALA A 518 29.76 -0.26 -4.89
CA ALA A 518 29.37 -1.67 -4.95
C ALA A 518 29.98 -2.45 -6.14
N LYS A 519 30.88 -1.84 -6.92
CA LYS A 519 31.61 -2.51 -8.03
C LYS A 519 30.67 -3.24 -8.99
N LYS A 520 29.61 -2.55 -9.42
CA LYS A 520 28.56 -3.10 -10.30
C LYS A 520 29.01 -3.08 -11.77
N MET A 521 28.41 -3.94 -12.59
CA MET A 521 28.65 -4.05 -14.03
C MET A 521 27.37 -3.72 -14.81
N ASP A 522 27.47 -3.57 -16.12
CA ASP A 522 26.27 -3.53 -16.97
C ASP A 522 25.54 -4.87 -16.94
N ARG A 523 24.23 -4.80 -16.72
CA ARG A 523 23.29 -5.92 -16.55
C ARG A 523 21.96 -5.67 -17.23
N SER A 524 21.89 -4.64 -18.09
CA SER A 524 20.68 -4.26 -18.82
C SER A 524 20.06 -5.46 -19.55
N HIS A 525 20.90 -6.31 -20.15
CA HIS A 525 20.54 -7.52 -20.89
C HIS A 525 20.01 -8.69 -20.04
N ILE A 526 20.10 -8.62 -18.70
CA ILE A 526 19.65 -9.67 -17.76
C ILE A 526 18.67 -9.10 -16.71
N LYS A 527 17.81 -8.16 -17.13
CA LYS A 527 16.73 -7.63 -16.29
C LYS A 527 15.45 -8.42 -16.52
N SER A 528 14.81 -8.85 -15.43
CA SER A 528 13.52 -9.53 -15.51
C SER A 528 12.39 -8.53 -15.66
N SER A 529 11.46 -8.81 -16.57
CA SER A 529 10.19 -8.07 -16.74
C SER A 529 9.28 -8.17 -15.51
N TYR A 530 9.38 -9.26 -14.74
CA TYR A 530 8.60 -9.48 -13.51
C TYR A 530 8.93 -8.50 -12.37
N CYS A 531 10.07 -7.82 -12.46
CA CYS A 531 10.46 -6.76 -11.52
C CYS A 531 10.08 -5.35 -11.98
N LEU A 532 9.59 -5.21 -13.22
CA LEU A 532 9.26 -3.95 -13.87
C LEU A 532 7.75 -3.66 -13.76
N LYS A 533 7.31 -2.53 -14.32
CA LYS A 533 5.89 -2.12 -14.31
C LYS A 533 4.97 -3.05 -15.13
N ASN A 534 5.55 -3.84 -16.05
CA ASN A 534 4.83 -4.75 -16.93
C ASN A 534 4.78 -6.20 -16.41
N ALA A 535 5.05 -6.41 -15.11
CA ALA A 535 5.09 -7.74 -14.51
C ALA A 535 3.77 -8.52 -14.67
N THR A 536 2.63 -7.84 -14.51
CA THR A 536 1.31 -8.47 -14.70
C THR A 536 1.13 -8.97 -16.12
N GLN A 537 1.52 -8.19 -17.14
CA GLN A 537 1.43 -8.62 -18.54
C GLN A 537 2.37 -9.80 -18.84
N ALA A 538 3.58 -9.79 -18.28
CA ALA A 538 4.50 -10.91 -18.42
C ALA A 538 3.94 -12.19 -17.78
N PHE A 539 3.34 -12.08 -16.59
CA PHE A 539 2.70 -13.22 -15.94
C PHE A 539 1.49 -13.74 -16.72
N GLU A 540 0.63 -12.85 -17.23
CA GLU A 540 -0.52 -13.23 -18.07
C GLU A 540 -0.07 -13.99 -19.33
N ASP A 541 0.95 -13.48 -20.03
CA ASP A 541 1.54 -14.12 -21.21
C ASP A 541 2.12 -15.51 -20.91
N LEU A 542 2.77 -15.68 -19.74
CA LEU A 542 3.32 -16.97 -19.32
C LEU A 542 2.20 -18.00 -19.12
N ILE A 543 1.14 -17.62 -18.40
CA ILE A 543 0.03 -18.51 -18.05
C ILE A 543 -0.80 -18.88 -19.29
N GLU A 544 -1.07 -17.92 -20.17
CA GLU A 544 -1.81 -18.16 -21.41
C GLU A 544 -1.13 -19.27 -22.24
N ASN A 545 0.19 -19.20 -22.36
CA ASN A 545 0.99 -20.08 -23.21
C ASN A 545 1.47 -21.36 -22.52
N ALA A 546 1.17 -21.53 -21.23
CA ALA A 546 1.51 -22.74 -20.49
C ALA A 546 0.74 -23.96 -20.99
N LYS A 547 1.49 -25.01 -21.39
CA LYS A 547 0.98 -26.33 -21.75
C LYS A 547 1.21 -27.30 -20.59
N CYS A 548 0.31 -27.29 -19.61
CA CYS A 548 0.42 -28.15 -18.44
C CYS A 548 -0.95 -28.55 -17.87
N LYS A 549 -0.96 -29.54 -16.95
CA LYS A 549 -2.18 -29.99 -16.27
C LYS A 549 -2.44 -29.20 -14.99
N HIS A 550 -1.38 -28.84 -14.27
CA HIS A 550 -1.43 -28.16 -13.00
C HIS A 550 -0.44 -27.01 -12.96
N ILE A 551 -0.88 -25.87 -12.41
CA ILE A 551 -0.04 -24.70 -12.17
C ILE A 551 0.00 -24.45 -10.67
N LEU A 552 1.19 -24.26 -10.11
CA LEU A 552 1.41 -23.82 -8.74
C LEU A 552 2.23 -22.54 -8.77
N LEU A 553 1.64 -21.43 -8.32
CA LEU A 553 2.35 -20.17 -8.14
C LEU A 553 2.62 -19.96 -6.65
N SER A 554 3.90 -19.80 -6.29
CA SER A 554 4.30 -19.35 -4.95
C SER A 554 4.36 -17.83 -4.90
N TYR A 555 3.65 -17.27 -3.92
CA TYR A 555 3.49 -15.84 -3.77
C TYR A 555 3.25 -15.45 -2.32
N ASN A 556 3.98 -14.46 -1.81
CA ASN A 556 3.77 -13.98 -0.44
C ASN A 556 2.77 -12.81 -0.39
N ASN A 557 2.35 -12.41 0.80
CA ASN A 557 1.40 -11.31 1.01
C ASN A 557 2.06 -9.94 1.21
N THR A 558 3.27 -9.71 0.66
CA THR A 558 4.00 -8.44 0.83
C THR A 558 3.41 -7.30 -0.03
N GLY A 559 2.16 -6.95 0.26
CA GLY A 559 1.37 -5.94 -0.44
C GLY A 559 1.84 -4.50 -0.16
N ASP A 560 2.23 -4.19 1.07
CA ASP A 560 2.69 -2.84 1.44
C ASP A 560 3.74 -2.92 2.55
N SER A 561 5.01 -2.99 2.19
CA SER A 561 6.09 -2.75 3.14
C SER A 561 6.47 -1.28 3.10
N GLY A 562 6.90 -0.69 4.23
CA GLY A 562 7.39 0.70 4.25
C GLY A 562 8.59 0.99 3.33
N ASP A 563 9.23 -0.05 2.77
CA ASP A 563 10.21 0.05 1.69
C ASP A 563 9.56 -0.27 0.34
N GLY A 564 9.30 0.77 -0.46
CA GLY A 564 8.67 0.63 -1.78
C GLY A 564 9.40 -0.31 -2.74
N ARG A 565 10.63 -0.75 -2.43
CA ARG A 565 11.31 -1.80 -3.19
C ARG A 565 10.72 -3.19 -3.03
N SER A 566 10.14 -3.50 -1.87
CA SER A 566 9.61 -4.82 -1.56
C SER A 566 8.14 -4.99 -1.93
N ASN A 567 7.49 -3.92 -2.38
CA ASN A 567 6.11 -3.97 -2.83
C ASN A 567 5.98 -4.89 -4.05
N ALA A 568 4.99 -5.77 -3.98
CA ALA A 568 4.54 -6.62 -5.06
C ALA A 568 4.25 -5.82 -6.35
N ARG A 569 4.77 -6.31 -7.48
CA ARG A 569 4.53 -5.78 -8.83
C ARG A 569 3.28 -6.36 -9.48
N ILE A 570 2.81 -7.51 -8.99
CA ILE A 570 1.61 -8.18 -9.47
C ILE A 570 0.58 -8.15 -8.33
N LYS A 571 -0.62 -7.64 -8.58
CA LYS A 571 -1.65 -7.62 -7.54
C LYS A 571 -2.28 -9.00 -7.39
N ASP A 572 -2.73 -9.33 -6.19
CA ASP A 572 -3.47 -10.57 -5.93
C ASP A 572 -4.70 -10.72 -6.83
N SER A 573 -5.43 -9.62 -7.05
CA SER A 573 -6.59 -9.58 -7.95
C SER A 573 -6.22 -9.99 -9.38
N ASP A 574 -5.04 -9.58 -9.86
CA ASP A 574 -4.55 -9.93 -11.18
C ASP A 574 -4.15 -11.41 -11.25
N ILE A 575 -3.44 -11.91 -10.23
CA ILE A 575 -3.07 -13.33 -10.14
C ILE A 575 -4.33 -14.22 -10.20
N ILE A 576 -5.32 -13.90 -9.37
CA ILE A 576 -6.58 -14.64 -9.30
C ILE A 576 -7.31 -14.60 -10.64
N ARG A 577 -7.43 -13.41 -11.26
CA ARG A 577 -8.08 -13.23 -12.56
C ARG A 577 -7.39 -14.07 -13.64
N ILE A 578 -6.06 -13.99 -13.74
CA ILE A 578 -5.26 -14.69 -14.75
C ILE A 578 -5.37 -16.21 -14.59
N LEU A 579 -5.21 -16.73 -13.37
CA LEU A 579 -5.29 -18.18 -13.13
C LEU A 579 -6.70 -18.73 -13.31
N LYS A 580 -7.75 -18.02 -12.85
CA LYS A 580 -9.15 -18.42 -13.09
C LYS A 580 -9.51 -18.45 -14.58
N ASN A 581 -8.88 -17.59 -15.39
CA ASN A 581 -9.08 -17.63 -16.83
C ASN A 581 -8.55 -18.94 -17.43
N LYS A 582 -7.48 -19.52 -16.87
CA LYS A 582 -6.83 -20.78 -17.31
C LYS A 582 -7.48 -22.05 -16.75
N GLY A 583 -8.06 -22.00 -15.55
CA GLY A 583 -8.69 -23.18 -14.93
C GLY A 583 -9.29 -22.98 -13.54
N GLU A 584 -9.50 -24.08 -12.83
CA GLU A 584 -10.06 -24.10 -11.48
C GLU A 584 -8.99 -23.72 -10.45
N LEU A 585 -9.23 -22.66 -9.67
CA LEU A 585 -8.26 -22.08 -8.73
C LEU A 585 -8.61 -22.38 -7.26
N GLU A 586 -7.64 -22.89 -6.52
CA GLU A 586 -7.63 -23.02 -5.05
C GLU A 586 -6.41 -22.29 -4.48
N ILE A 587 -6.52 -21.73 -3.27
CA ILE A 587 -5.44 -20.97 -2.63
C ILE A 587 -5.10 -21.61 -1.28
N PHE A 588 -3.83 -21.93 -1.07
CA PHE A 588 -3.32 -22.50 0.17
C PHE A 588 -2.46 -21.48 0.88
N GLU A 589 -2.60 -21.36 2.20
CA GLU A 589 -1.84 -20.39 3.00
C GLU A 589 -1.05 -21.07 4.13
N LYS A 590 0.14 -20.54 4.40
CA LYS A 590 0.98 -20.94 5.54
C LYS A 590 1.66 -19.72 6.17
N ASP A 591 1.62 -19.63 7.50
CA ASP A 591 2.34 -18.59 8.24
C ASP A 591 3.85 -18.76 8.07
N TYR A 592 4.55 -17.68 7.70
CA TYR A 592 5.98 -17.70 7.42
C TYR A 592 6.72 -16.57 8.14
N LYS A 593 7.80 -16.91 8.86
CA LYS A 593 8.71 -15.89 9.41
C LYS A 593 9.67 -15.40 8.33
N ALA A 594 9.47 -14.19 7.82
CA ALA A 594 10.37 -13.56 6.85
C ALA A 594 11.80 -13.41 7.39
N PHE A 595 12.78 -13.46 6.48
CA PHE A 595 14.18 -13.20 6.81
C PHE A 595 14.38 -11.67 6.98
N THR A 596 14.57 -11.21 8.21
CA THR A 596 14.79 -9.78 8.53
C THR A 596 16.27 -9.50 8.78
N THR A 597 16.84 -8.47 8.14
CA THR A 597 18.23 -8.01 8.35
C THR A 597 18.39 -7.05 9.55
N GLY A 598 17.37 -6.93 10.41
CA GLY A 598 17.35 -6.11 11.61
C GLY A 598 16.38 -4.92 11.54
N LYS A 599 15.64 -4.71 12.64
CA LYS A 599 14.64 -3.65 12.92
C LYS A 599 13.27 -3.71 12.24
N SER A 600 12.69 -4.90 12.03
CA SER A 600 11.24 -5.02 11.82
C SER A 600 10.72 -6.38 12.27
N ASN A 601 10.01 -6.41 13.41
CA ASN A 601 9.13 -7.52 13.76
C ASN A 601 7.79 -7.28 13.05
N ASN A 602 7.69 -7.68 11.78
CA ASN A 602 6.39 -7.79 11.12
C ASN A 602 5.94 -9.25 11.22
N ASP A 603 5.08 -9.54 12.21
CA ASP A 603 4.60 -10.87 12.58
C ASP A 603 3.50 -11.43 11.64
N ASN A 604 3.25 -10.86 10.45
CA ASN A 604 2.14 -11.26 9.56
C ASN A 604 2.56 -11.55 8.10
N ASN A 605 3.71 -12.20 7.86
CA ASN A 605 4.05 -12.66 6.51
C ASN A 605 3.41 -14.04 6.26
N ILE A 606 2.54 -14.11 5.26
CA ILE A 606 1.87 -15.34 4.84
C ILE A 606 2.43 -15.74 3.47
N GLU A 607 2.95 -16.96 3.39
CA GLU A 607 3.32 -17.59 2.12
C GLU A 607 2.09 -18.31 1.56
N ARG A 608 1.78 -18.04 0.29
CA ARG A 608 0.59 -18.58 -0.38
C ARG A 608 1.00 -19.37 -1.61
N ILE A 609 0.29 -20.47 -1.83
CA ILE A 609 0.38 -21.26 -3.05
C ILE A 609 -0.97 -21.16 -3.77
N PHE A 610 -0.96 -20.57 -4.95
CA PHE A 610 -2.11 -20.55 -5.84
C PHE A 610 -2.03 -21.80 -6.71
N TYR A 611 -2.91 -22.75 -6.47
CA TYR A 611 -3.04 -23.97 -7.25
C TYR A 611 -4.14 -23.81 -8.30
N CYS A 612 -3.79 -23.97 -9.57
CA CYS A 612 -4.73 -23.96 -10.68
C CYS A 612 -4.71 -25.29 -11.42
N LYS A 613 -5.84 -26.00 -11.42
CA LYS A 613 -6.06 -27.15 -12.29
C LYS A 613 -6.49 -26.65 -13.67
N VAL A 614 -5.65 -26.86 -14.67
CA VAL A 614 -5.86 -26.32 -16.02
C VAL A 614 -7.03 -27.05 -16.70
N THR A 615 -8.00 -26.28 -17.19
CA THR A 615 -9.18 -26.82 -17.90
C THR A 615 -9.35 -26.23 -19.31
N LYS A 616 -8.50 -25.28 -19.70
CA LYS A 616 -8.57 -24.56 -20.98
C LYS A 616 -7.24 -24.53 -21.71
#